data_AF-A0A452ZPG0-F1
#
_entry.id   AF-A0A452ZPG0-F1
#
_cell.length_a   1.000
_cell.length_b   1.000
_cell.length_c   1.000
_cell.angle_alpha   90.00
_cell.angle_beta   90.00
_cell.angle_gamma   90.00
#
_symmetry.space_group_name_H-M   'P 1'
#
loop_
_entity.id
_entity.type
_entity.pdbx_description
1 polymer ?
#
loop_
_entity_poly.entity_id
_entity_poly.type
_entity_poly.pdbx_seq_one_letter_code
_entity_poly.pdbx_strand_id
1 'polypeptide(L)'
;MVTHRFDNFAESCCQALACLSIVHSVEDLCRSWSSVSLQQNFADYLLTIMIWIICIFLPYSFHCKDINLYFMTLDLNLWITVACAQRVLISNKLGEKLVGLLHEACSKELVILCHGFRATKDDSILVDLAAALASAGVNAFRFDFAGNGESEGLFQYGNYRKEADDLRSVVSYFSEQKYDIIALVGHSKGGNAVLLYASMYHDVTVIVNISGRFALEEGIEGRLGKNFLQRIKKDGYIDVRNKKGKFEYRVTEESLRDRLSTDTLLSSRSISKGCRGSH
;
A
#
# COMPACT_ATOMS: atom_id res chain seq x y z
N MET A 1 53.68 -4.31 -21.11
CA MET A 1 53.64 -3.40 -19.95
C MET A 1 52.45 -3.84 -19.10
N VAL A 2 52.73 -4.27 -17.87
CA VAL A 2 51.80 -4.47 -16.74
C VAL A 2 50.76 -5.61 -16.86
N THR A 3 51.24 -6.84 -16.77
CA THR A 3 50.60 -7.91 -16.00
C THR A 3 51.26 -7.94 -14.62
N HIS A 4 50.64 -7.32 -13.61
CA HIS A 4 50.94 -7.51 -12.17
C HIS A 4 50.03 -6.58 -11.37
N ARG A 5 48.87 -7.08 -10.91
CA ARG A 5 48.13 -6.50 -9.76
C ARG A 5 46.91 -7.29 -9.24
N PHE A 6 46.82 -8.60 -9.47
CA PHE A 6 45.73 -9.40 -8.87
C PHE A 6 46.19 -10.48 -7.89
N ASP A 7 47.48 -10.79 -7.82
CA ASP A 7 47.97 -11.85 -6.92
C ASP A 7 48.07 -11.41 -5.45
N ASN A 8 48.16 -10.10 -5.17
CA ASN A 8 48.30 -9.58 -3.79
C ASN A 8 46.98 -9.50 -3.02
N PHE A 9 45.81 -9.65 -3.66
CA PHE A 9 44.52 -9.55 -2.97
C PHE A 9 44.13 -10.87 -2.31
N ALA A 10 44.40 -12.00 -2.98
CA ALA A 10 44.18 -13.33 -2.43
C ALA A 10 45.13 -13.62 -1.26
N GLU A 11 46.40 -13.23 -1.34
CA GLU A 11 47.35 -13.32 -0.23
C GLU A 11 46.95 -12.45 0.98
N SER A 12 46.44 -11.24 0.74
CA SER A 12 45.95 -10.36 1.82
C SER A 12 44.71 -10.92 2.51
N CYS A 13 43.80 -11.57 1.77
CA CYS A 13 42.64 -12.26 2.34
C CYS A 13 43.04 -13.49 3.17
N CYS A 14 44.03 -14.27 2.73
CA CYS A 14 44.55 -15.41 3.49
C CYS A 14 45.24 -14.97 4.80
N GLN A 15 45.97 -13.84 4.80
CA GLN A 15 46.57 -13.29 6.03
C GLN A 15 45.54 -12.72 7.01
N ALA A 16 44.45 -12.12 6.50
CA ALA A 16 43.35 -11.62 7.34
C ALA A 16 42.54 -12.75 7.99
N LEU A 17 42.36 -13.87 7.28
CA LEU A 17 41.65 -15.06 7.77
C LEU A 17 42.52 -15.96 8.67
N ALA A 18 43.85 -15.93 8.52
CA ALA A 18 44.77 -16.66 9.40
C ALA A 18 44.84 -16.13 10.84
N CYS A 19 44.39 -14.89 11.10
CA CYS A 19 44.34 -14.31 12.46
C CYS A 19 43.10 -14.72 13.27
N LEU A 20 42.13 -15.41 12.65
CA LEU A 20 40.92 -15.89 13.32
C LEU A 20 40.95 -17.41 13.37
N SER A 21 41.55 -17.94 14.44
CA SER A 21 41.67 -19.38 14.70
C SER A 21 40.32 -20.03 15.02
N ILE A 22 39.40 -20.14 14.06
CA ILE A 22 38.16 -20.91 14.20
C ILE A 22 37.82 -21.64 12.89
N VAL A 23 38.23 -22.92 12.88
CA VAL A 23 37.56 -24.09 12.28
C VAL A 23 37.44 -24.18 10.74
N HIS A 24 38.22 -25.14 10.20
CA HIS A 24 38.10 -26.06 9.04
C HIS A 24 36.90 -26.07 8.06
N SER A 25 35.85 -25.27 8.23
CA SER A 25 34.64 -25.27 7.38
C SER A 25 34.68 -24.29 6.21
N VAL A 26 35.66 -23.39 6.16
CA VAL A 26 35.69 -22.29 5.16
C VAL A 26 36.25 -22.75 3.81
N GLU A 27 37.22 -23.69 3.80
CA GLU A 27 37.76 -24.23 2.55
C GLU A 27 36.72 -25.04 1.75
N ASP A 28 35.84 -25.76 2.44
CA ASP A 28 34.73 -26.50 1.81
C ASP A 28 33.66 -25.55 1.23
N LEU A 29 33.41 -24.41 1.89
CA LEU A 29 32.55 -23.35 1.36
C LEU A 29 33.15 -22.70 0.10
N CYS A 30 34.45 -22.43 0.09
CA CYS A 30 35.10 -21.85 -1.09
C CYS A 30 35.13 -22.83 -2.28
N ARG A 31 35.25 -24.14 -2.03
CA ARG A 31 35.21 -25.15 -3.10
C ARG A 31 33.81 -25.28 -3.73
N SER A 32 32.74 -25.20 -2.95
CA SER A 32 31.36 -25.28 -3.48
C SER A 32 30.96 -24.07 -4.34
N TRP A 33 31.65 -22.94 -4.19
CA TRP A 33 31.39 -21.69 -4.93
C TRP A 33 32.03 -21.66 -6.31
N SER A 34 33.07 -22.44 -6.55
CA SER A 34 33.72 -22.53 -7.88
C SER A 34 32.90 -23.29 -8.94
N SER A 35 31.78 -23.92 -8.54
CA SER A 35 30.92 -24.73 -9.41
C SER A 35 29.53 -24.13 -9.72
N VAL A 36 29.19 -22.93 -9.23
CA VAL A 36 27.88 -22.32 -9.50
C VAL A 36 27.98 -21.44 -10.75
N SER A 37 27.25 -21.83 -11.81
CA SER A 37 27.19 -21.11 -13.07
C SER A 37 26.46 -19.76 -12.93
N LEU A 38 26.92 -18.76 -13.69
CA LEU A 38 26.44 -17.38 -13.79
C LEU A 38 25.02 -17.26 -14.38
N GLN A 39 24.03 -17.94 -13.81
CA GLN A 39 22.66 -17.92 -14.33
C GLN A 39 21.56 -18.10 -13.28
N GLN A 40 21.73 -17.56 -12.07
CA GLN A 40 20.67 -17.51 -11.05
C GLN A 40 20.43 -16.10 -10.50
N ASN A 41 19.15 -15.88 -10.18
CA ASN A 41 18.39 -14.64 -10.09
C ASN A 41 19.07 -13.42 -9.43
N PHE A 42 18.74 -12.23 -9.93
CA PHE A 42 19.11 -10.92 -9.36
C PHE A 42 18.77 -10.80 -7.85
N ALA A 43 17.75 -11.53 -7.39
CA ALA A 43 17.38 -11.65 -5.98
C ALA A 43 18.46 -12.30 -5.11
N ASP A 44 19.14 -13.34 -5.61
CA ASP A 44 20.22 -14.03 -4.89
C ASP A 44 21.46 -13.11 -4.78
N TYR A 45 21.68 -12.27 -5.79
CA TYR A 45 22.75 -11.27 -5.79
C TYR A 45 22.50 -10.16 -4.74
N LEU A 46 21.26 -9.68 -4.63
CA LEU A 46 20.87 -8.69 -3.61
C LEU A 46 20.91 -9.27 -2.20
N LEU A 47 20.48 -10.53 -2.01
CA LEU A 47 20.58 -11.23 -0.73
C LEU A 47 22.06 -11.38 -0.32
N THR A 48 22.94 -11.68 -1.28
CA THR A 48 24.39 -11.77 -1.05
C THR A 48 24.98 -10.42 -0.65
N ILE A 49 24.57 -9.31 -1.28
CA ILE A 49 24.98 -7.95 -0.91
C ILE A 49 24.48 -7.58 0.49
N MET A 50 23.23 -7.93 0.83
CA MET A 50 22.67 -7.66 2.15
C MET A 50 23.38 -8.44 3.26
N ILE A 51 23.68 -9.72 3.03
CA ILE A 51 24.49 -10.54 3.96
C ILE A 51 25.89 -9.93 4.11
N TRP A 52 26.49 -9.44 3.01
CA TRP A 52 27.77 -8.73 3.04
C TRP A 52 27.73 -7.44 3.89
N ILE A 53 26.69 -6.61 3.73
CA ILE A 53 26.51 -5.38 4.52
C ILE A 53 26.31 -5.72 6.00
N ILE A 54 25.48 -6.71 6.31
CA ILE A 54 25.24 -7.15 7.68
C ILE A 54 26.55 -7.63 8.34
N CYS A 55 27.34 -8.44 7.63
CA CYS A 55 28.62 -8.96 8.13
C CYS A 55 29.73 -7.89 8.25
N ILE A 56 29.69 -6.82 7.45
CA ILE A 56 30.66 -5.71 7.53
C ILE A 56 30.31 -4.71 8.64
N PHE A 57 29.02 -4.47 8.90
CA PHE A 57 28.59 -3.47 9.89
C PHE A 57 28.38 -4.04 11.30
N LEU A 58 28.17 -5.36 11.46
CA LEU A 58 28.04 -6.00 12.77
C LEU A 58 29.30 -6.02 13.67
N PRO A 59 30.56 -5.97 13.19
CA PRO A 59 31.71 -5.93 14.10
C PRO A 59 31.96 -4.53 14.70
N TYR A 60 31.34 -3.46 14.18
CA TYR A 60 31.65 -2.08 14.57
C TYR A 60 30.68 -1.43 15.55
N SER A 61 29.78 -2.19 16.19
CA SER A 61 28.92 -1.65 17.25
C SER A 61 28.75 -2.63 18.41
N PHE A 62 29.83 -2.80 19.18
CA PHE A 62 29.75 -3.33 20.54
C PHE A 62 30.27 -2.30 21.55
N HIS A 63 29.50 -1.23 21.74
CA HIS A 63 29.40 -0.56 23.05
C HIS A 63 28.13 0.30 23.14
N CYS A 64 26.96 -0.36 23.14
CA CYS A 64 25.79 0.20 23.80
C CYS A 64 24.89 -0.98 24.18
N LYS A 65 24.81 -1.27 25.48
CA LYS A 65 23.78 -2.16 26.01
C LYS A 65 22.43 -1.48 25.75
N ASP A 66 21.48 -2.26 25.24
CA ASP A 66 20.05 -1.94 25.14
C ASP A 66 19.58 -1.07 23.95
N ILE A 67 19.98 -1.43 22.72
CA ILE A 67 19.19 -1.08 21.52
C ILE A 67 18.66 -2.37 20.88
N ASN A 68 17.33 -2.47 20.85
CA ASN A 68 16.51 -3.61 20.42
C ASN A 68 16.92 -4.20 19.07
N LEU A 69 17.52 -5.39 19.07
CA LEU A 69 17.67 -6.24 17.87
C LEU A 69 16.31 -6.52 17.19
N TYR A 70 15.23 -6.53 17.97
CA TYR A 70 13.84 -6.66 17.48
C TYR A 70 13.40 -5.49 16.60
N PHE A 71 13.86 -4.26 16.87
CA PHE A 71 13.46 -3.09 16.07
C PHE A 71 14.09 -3.14 14.68
N MET A 72 15.38 -3.50 14.60
CA MET A 72 16.08 -3.61 13.31
C MET A 72 15.55 -4.76 12.44
N THR A 73 15.11 -5.87 13.02
CA THR A 73 14.51 -6.98 12.25
C THR A 73 13.08 -6.67 11.77
N LEU A 74 12.30 -5.96 12.58
CA LEU A 74 11.00 -5.41 12.17
C LEU A 74 11.16 -4.43 11.01
N ASP A 75 12.11 -3.50 11.09
CA ASP A 75 12.38 -2.55 10.01
C ASP A 75 12.87 -3.27 8.74
N LEU A 76 13.80 -4.21 8.82
CA LEU A 76 14.25 -4.94 7.61
C LEU A 76 13.12 -5.74 6.95
N ASN A 77 12.28 -6.44 7.73
CA ASN A 77 11.15 -7.19 7.18
C ASN A 77 10.12 -6.23 6.56
N LEU A 78 9.81 -5.12 7.23
CA LEU A 78 8.92 -4.09 6.70
C LEU A 78 9.44 -3.55 5.36
N TRP A 79 10.75 -3.28 5.26
CA TRP A 79 11.40 -2.81 4.05
C TRP A 79 11.40 -3.86 2.92
N ILE A 80 11.68 -5.13 3.22
CA ILE A 80 11.65 -6.22 2.23
C ILE A 80 10.21 -6.44 1.71
N THR A 81 9.22 -6.45 2.60
CA THR A 81 7.82 -6.61 2.23
C THR A 81 7.32 -5.45 1.37
N VAL A 82 7.66 -4.20 1.71
CA VAL A 82 7.31 -3.02 0.91
C VAL A 82 8.04 -3.01 -0.44
N ALA A 83 9.27 -3.53 -0.51
CA ALA A 83 10.05 -3.63 -1.75
C ALA A 83 9.56 -4.73 -2.71
N CYS A 84 8.76 -5.71 -2.24
CA CYS A 84 8.33 -6.87 -3.01
C CYS A 84 6.89 -6.79 -3.53
N ALA A 85 6.27 -5.60 -3.53
CA ALA A 85 4.90 -5.44 -3.98
C ALA A 85 4.75 -5.56 -5.50
N GLN A 86 3.80 -6.38 -5.97
CA GLN A 86 3.48 -6.54 -7.38
C GLN A 86 2.52 -5.43 -7.84
N ARG A 87 2.86 -4.74 -8.93
CA ARG A 87 1.96 -3.78 -9.58
C ARG A 87 0.86 -4.51 -10.35
N VAL A 88 -0.39 -4.11 -10.12
CA VAL A 88 -1.58 -4.68 -10.76
C VAL A 88 -2.39 -3.56 -11.44
N LEU A 89 -2.87 -3.83 -12.65
CA LEU A 89 -3.80 -2.94 -13.36
C LEU A 89 -5.15 -3.63 -13.53
N ILE A 90 -6.21 -2.98 -13.09
CA ILE A 90 -7.57 -3.52 -13.11
C ILE A 90 -8.44 -2.55 -13.91
N SER A 91 -9.18 -3.04 -14.92
CA SER A 91 -10.17 -2.22 -15.61
C SER A 91 -11.43 -2.09 -14.75
N ASN A 92 -11.89 -0.87 -14.50
CA ASN A 92 -13.18 -0.66 -13.84
C ASN A 92 -14.35 -0.82 -14.81
N LYS A 93 -15.58 -0.68 -14.30
CA LYS A 93 -16.84 -0.75 -15.05
C LYS A 93 -16.92 0.22 -16.24
N LEU A 94 -16.21 1.35 -16.19
CA LEU A 94 -16.15 2.34 -17.27
C LEU A 94 -14.96 2.13 -18.23
N GLY A 95 -14.16 1.09 -18.00
CA GLY A 95 -12.97 0.79 -18.79
C GLY A 95 -11.70 1.55 -18.37
N GLU A 96 -11.77 2.38 -17.33
CA GLU A 96 -10.62 3.12 -16.78
C GLU A 96 -9.69 2.14 -16.04
N LYS A 97 -8.37 2.33 -16.19
CA LYS A 97 -7.35 1.55 -15.49
C LYS A 97 -7.15 2.04 -14.07
N LEU A 98 -7.48 1.16 -13.12
CA LEU A 98 -7.14 1.29 -11.71
C LEU A 98 -5.76 0.67 -11.45
N VAL A 99 -4.86 1.45 -10.85
CA VAL A 99 -3.50 1.03 -10.53
C VAL A 99 -3.39 0.71 -9.05
N GLY A 100 -2.85 -0.47 -8.73
CA GLY A 100 -2.59 -0.85 -7.35
C GLY A 100 -1.34 -1.68 -7.16
N LEU A 101 -1.03 -1.94 -5.89
CA LEU A 101 0.11 -2.70 -5.42
C LEU A 101 -0.39 -3.84 -4.52
N LEU A 102 -0.09 -5.07 -4.93
CA LEU A 102 -0.35 -6.30 -4.18
C LEU A 102 0.88 -6.65 -3.34
N HIS A 103 0.70 -6.72 -2.04
CA HIS A 103 1.68 -7.19 -1.07
C HIS A 103 1.37 -8.65 -0.81
N GLU A 104 2.14 -9.54 -1.45
CA GLU A 104 1.91 -10.98 -1.35
C GLU A 104 2.43 -11.53 -0.04
N ALA A 105 1.66 -12.47 0.51
CA ALA A 105 2.02 -13.33 1.61
C ALA A 105 1.72 -14.78 1.23
N CYS A 106 2.17 -15.75 2.01
CA CYS A 106 1.93 -17.17 1.75
C CYS A 106 0.50 -17.62 2.13
N SER A 107 -0.53 -16.89 1.67
CA SER A 107 -1.95 -17.14 1.95
C SER A 107 -2.83 -16.86 0.73
N LYS A 108 -4.08 -17.33 0.74
CA LYS A 108 -5.14 -16.92 -0.20
C LYS A 108 -6.00 -15.77 0.33
N GLU A 109 -5.91 -15.47 1.61
CA GLU A 109 -6.66 -14.39 2.25
C GLU A 109 -6.11 -13.03 1.80
N LEU A 110 -7.03 -12.13 1.44
CA LEU A 110 -6.72 -10.80 0.92
C LEU A 110 -7.55 -9.73 1.64
N VAL A 111 -6.86 -8.66 2.05
CA VAL A 111 -7.47 -7.42 2.51
C VAL A 111 -7.27 -6.33 1.45
N ILE A 112 -8.35 -5.65 1.07
CA ILE A 112 -8.28 -4.52 0.13
C ILE A 112 -8.33 -3.21 0.92
N LEU A 113 -7.37 -2.32 0.64
CA LEU A 113 -7.16 -1.05 1.33
C LEU A 113 -7.53 0.14 0.42
N CYS A 114 -8.41 1.01 0.90
CA CYS A 114 -8.98 2.13 0.15
C CYS A 114 -8.58 3.49 0.74
N HIS A 115 -8.00 4.36 -0.10
CA HIS A 115 -7.45 5.64 0.34
C HIS A 115 -8.52 6.73 0.55
N GLY A 116 -8.09 7.84 1.17
CA GLY A 116 -8.94 8.98 1.48
C GLY A 116 -9.10 9.99 0.35
N PHE A 117 -9.72 11.13 0.69
CA PHE A 117 -10.00 12.24 -0.23
C PHE A 117 -8.70 12.86 -0.76
N ARG A 118 -8.51 12.87 -2.09
CA ARG A 118 -7.31 13.38 -2.78
C ARG A 118 -6.00 12.71 -2.33
N ALA A 119 -6.11 11.58 -1.64
CA ALA A 119 -4.97 10.74 -1.31
C ALA A 119 -4.69 9.77 -2.46
N THR A 120 -3.71 8.91 -2.26
CA THR A 120 -3.36 7.83 -3.19
C THR A 120 -3.17 6.55 -2.37
N LYS A 121 -2.95 5.43 -3.05
CA LYS A 121 -2.53 4.17 -2.46
C LYS A 121 -1.25 4.30 -1.62
N ASP A 122 -0.44 5.34 -1.85
CA ASP A 122 0.84 5.59 -1.19
C ASP A 122 0.71 6.45 0.10
N ASP A 123 -0.52 6.68 0.56
CA ASP A 123 -0.79 7.25 1.88
C ASP A 123 -0.16 6.36 2.98
N SER A 124 0.53 6.97 3.94
CA SER A 124 1.31 6.24 4.94
C SER A 124 0.47 5.24 5.73
N ILE A 125 -0.78 5.58 6.04
CA ILE A 125 -1.68 4.67 6.77
C ILE A 125 -1.89 3.38 5.98
N LEU A 126 -2.06 3.48 4.65
CA LEU A 126 -2.27 2.32 3.79
C LEU A 126 -0.99 1.51 3.60
N VAL A 127 0.16 2.19 3.49
CA VAL A 127 1.48 1.54 3.38
C VAL A 127 1.76 0.74 4.65
N ASP A 128 1.58 1.37 5.81
CA ASP A 128 1.83 0.74 7.12
C ASP A 128 0.88 -0.44 7.36
N LEU A 129 -0.41 -0.30 7.02
CA LEU A 129 -1.37 -1.41 7.11
C LEU A 129 -0.98 -2.57 6.19
N ALA A 130 -0.61 -2.29 4.94
CA ALA A 130 -0.24 -3.34 3.99
C ALA A 130 0.97 -4.14 4.49
N ALA A 131 1.99 -3.45 4.99
CA ALA A 131 3.19 -4.09 5.51
C ALA A 131 2.91 -4.89 6.80
N ALA A 132 2.06 -4.38 7.69
CA ALA A 132 1.64 -5.09 8.90
C ALA A 132 0.84 -6.37 8.57
N LEU A 133 -0.09 -6.30 7.61
CA LEU A 133 -0.89 -7.44 7.15
C LEU A 133 -0.02 -8.53 6.52
N ALA A 134 0.88 -8.15 5.62
CA ALA A 134 1.78 -9.08 4.96
C ALA A 134 2.76 -9.71 5.97
N SER A 135 3.25 -8.96 6.96
CA SER A 135 4.05 -9.50 8.08
C SER A 135 3.27 -10.49 8.95
N ALA A 136 1.95 -10.35 9.01
CA ALA A 136 1.04 -11.28 9.69
C ALA A 136 0.60 -12.46 8.79
N GLY A 137 1.13 -12.58 7.56
CA GLY A 137 0.82 -13.67 6.65
C GLY A 137 -0.44 -13.47 5.79
N VAL A 138 -1.00 -12.26 5.75
CA VAL A 138 -2.22 -11.92 4.99
C VAL A 138 -1.87 -11.03 3.80
N ASN A 139 -2.38 -11.34 2.61
CA ASN A 139 -2.15 -10.47 1.45
C ASN A 139 -2.84 -9.12 1.65
N ALA A 140 -2.24 -8.06 1.14
CA ALA A 140 -2.86 -6.74 1.14
C ALA A 140 -2.80 -6.11 -0.25
N PHE A 141 -3.92 -5.57 -0.72
CA PHE A 141 -3.97 -4.81 -1.98
C PHE A 141 -4.39 -3.37 -1.72
N ARG A 142 -3.51 -2.43 -2.06
CA ARG A 142 -3.79 -0.99 -2.00
C ARG A 142 -3.80 -0.41 -3.41
N PHE A 143 -4.82 0.37 -3.75
CA PHE A 143 -4.99 0.90 -5.11
C PHE A 143 -5.50 2.33 -5.12
N ASP A 144 -5.25 3.00 -6.26
CA ASP A 144 -5.75 4.33 -6.54
C ASP A 144 -7.17 4.24 -7.13
N PHE A 145 -8.16 4.89 -6.50
CA PHE A 145 -9.47 5.08 -7.13
C PHE A 145 -9.32 5.91 -8.41
N ALA A 146 -10.25 5.74 -9.36
CA ALA A 146 -10.21 6.51 -10.60
C ALA A 146 -10.13 8.02 -10.33
N GLY A 147 -9.31 8.72 -11.10
CA GLY A 147 -9.04 10.14 -10.94
C GLY A 147 -8.08 10.50 -9.80
N ASN A 148 -7.43 9.51 -9.17
CA ASN A 148 -6.42 9.72 -8.14
C ASN A 148 -5.12 8.99 -8.50
N GLY A 149 -4.00 9.48 -7.96
CA GLY A 149 -2.70 8.84 -8.10
C GLY A 149 -2.33 8.48 -9.53
N GLU A 150 -2.04 7.20 -9.76
CA GLU A 150 -1.68 6.66 -11.08
C GLU A 150 -2.89 6.12 -11.87
N SER A 151 -4.08 6.09 -11.27
CA SER A 151 -5.27 5.59 -11.94
C SER A 151 -5.83 6.59 -12.95
N GLU A 152 -6.41 6.07 -14.02
CA GLU A 152 -7.09 6.87 -15.04
C GLU A 152 -8.35 7.53 -14.49
N GLY A 153 -8.93 8.44 -15.28
CA GLY A 153 -10.14 9.19 -14.95
C GLY A 153 -9.85 10.59 -14.40
N LEU A 154 -10.91 11.29 -13.98
CA LEU A 154 -10.82 12.64 -13.44
C LEU A 154 -11.25 12.67 -11.98
N PHE A 155 -10.46 13.35 -11.14
CA PHE A 155 -10.78 13.56 -9.74
C PHE A 155 -12.17 14.22 -9.58
N GLN A 156 -12.95 13.72 -8.61
CA GLN A 156 -14.26 14.24 -8.26
C GLN A 156 -14.39 14.43 -6.74
N TYR A 157 -15.04 15.51 -6.33
CA TYR A 157 -15.26 15.85 -4.92
C TYR A 157 -16.16 14.83 -4.19
N GLY A 158 -17.26 14.43 -4.84
CA GLY A 158 -18.12 13.33 -4.44
C GLY A 158 -17.66 12.03 -5.09
N ASN A 159 -18.54 11.42 -5.89
CA ASN A 159 -18.29 10.21 -6.66
C ASN A 159 -18.20 8.93 -5.80
N TYR A 160 -18.94 8.90 -4.69
CA TYR A 160 -18.91 7.79 -3.72
C TYR A 160 -19.43 6.49 -4.35
N ARG A 161 -20.52 6.56 -5.12
CA ARG A 161 -21.10 5.39 -5.80
C ARG A 161 -20.17 4.80 -6.84
N LYS A 162 -19.49 5.67 -7.62
CA LYS A 162 -18.49 5.21 -8.57
C LYS A 162 -17.27 4.62 -7.87
N GLU A 163 -16.81 5.18 -6.75
CA GLU A 163 -15.73 4.55 -5.97
C GLU A 163 -16.14 3.18 -5.44
N ALA A 164 -17.41 2.99 -5.06
CA ALA A 164 -17.93 1.65 -4.72
C ALA A 164 -17.96 0.71 -5.95
N ASP A 165 -18.35 1.20 -7.14
CA ASP A 165 -18.26 0.45 -8.40
C ASP A 165 -16.78 0.14 -8.78
N ASP A 166 -15.84 1.06 -8.57
CA ASP A 166 -14.40 0.85 -8.78
C ASP A 166 -13.91 -0.27 -7.85
N LEU A 167 -14.28 -0.22 -6.56
CA LEU A 167 -13.98 -1.27 -5.58
C LEU A 167 -14.61 -2.61 -5.97
N ARG A 168 -15.81 -2.60 -6.58
CA ARG A 168 -16.42 -3.82 -7.13
C ARG A 168 -15.61 -4.45 -8.24
N SER A 169 -15.03 -3.66 -9.13
CA SER A 169 -14.13 -4.18 -10.15
C SER A 169 -12.87 -4.80 -9.52
N VAL A 170 -12.32 -4.18 -8.47
CA VAL A 170 -11.18 -4.73 -7.74
C VAL A 170 -11.52 -6.05 -7.04
N VAL A 171 -12.63 -6.11 -6.29
CA VAL A 171 -13.07 -7.35 -5.63
C VAL A 171 -13.29 -8.45 -6.65
N SER A 172 -14.01 -8.17 -7.75
CA SER A 172 -14.31 -9.17 -8.77
C SER A 172 -13.02 -9.72 -9.41
N TYR A 173 -12.06 -8.84 -9.72
CA TYR A 173 -10.76 -9.25 -10.26
C TYR A 173 -10.04 -10.25 -9.34
N PHE A 174 -9.93 -9.95 -8.05
CA PHE A 174 -9.22 -10.83 -7.11
C PHE A 174 -9.98 -12.12 -6.82
N SER A 175 -11.31 -12.09 -6.77
CA SER A 175 -12.13 -13.30 -6.68
C SER A 175 -11.93 -14.24 -7.87
N GLU A 176 -11.81 -13.70 -9.10
CA GLU A 176 -11.50 -14.49 -10.29
C GLU A 176 -10.11 -15.15 -10.20
N GLN A 177 -9.13 -14.46 -9.61
CA GLN A 177 -7.80 -14.98 -9.30
C GLN A 177 -7.77 -15.95 -8.10
N LYS A 178 -8.93 -16.31 -7.54
CA LYS A 178 -9.08 -17.25 -6.40
C LYS A 178 -8.47 -16.74 -5.09
N TYR A 179 -8.48 -15.42 -4.88
CA TYR A 179 -8.24 -14.85 -3.55
C TYR A 179 -9.53 -14.86 -2.74
N ASP A 180 -9.38 -15.11 -1.44
CA ASP A 180 -10.45 -15.02 -0.45
C ASP A 180 -10.43 -13.62 0.15
N ILE A 181 -11.39 -12.78 -0.24
CA ILE A 181 -11.42 -11.37 0.18
C ILE A 181 -12.05 -11.30 1.56
N ILE A 182 -11.19 -11.31 2.58
CA ILE A 182 -11.62 -11.43 3.97
C ILE A 182 -12.08 -10.10 4.57
N ALA A 183 -11.57 -8.97 4.08
CA ALA A 183 -11.96 -7.65 4.57
C ALA A 183 -11.74 -6.52 3.56
N LEU A 184 -12.56 -5.47 3.68
CA LEU A 184 -12.35 -4.17 3.04
C LEU A 184 -12.07 -3.13 4.12
N VAL A 185 -10.96 -2.41 3.98
CA VAL A 185 -10.54 -1.38 4.93
C VAL A 185 -10.48 -0.04 4.20
N GLY A 186 -11.21 0.95 4.70
CA GLY A 186 -11.25 2.28 4.12
C GLY A 186 -10.82 3.36 5.11
N HIS A 187 -9.88 4.21 4.70
CA HIS A 187 -9.49 5.39 5.47
C HIS A 187 -10.20 6.66 4.97
N SER A 188 -10.77 7.45 5.88
CA SER A 188 -11.40 8.75 5.57
C SER A 188 -12.49 8.61 4.49
N LYS A 189 -12.33 9.22 3.32
CA LYS A 189 -13.28 9.03 2.20
C LYS A 189 -13.42 7.56 1.79
N GLY A 190 -12.32 6.80 1.80
CA GLY A 190 -12.33 5.36 1.54
C GLY A 190 -13.20 4.58 2.52
N GLY A 191 -13.31 5.05 3.78
CA GLY A 191 -14.22 4.48 4.79
C GLY A 191 -15.69 4.53 4.35
N ASN A 192 -16.07 5.60 3.66
CA ASN A 192 -17.42 5.72 3.09
C ASN A 192 -17.60 4.85 1.85
N ALA A 193 -16.55 4.73 1.02
CA ALA A 193 -16.58 3.86 -0.15
C ALA A 193 -16.80 2.39 0.23
N VAL A 194 -16.08 1.87 1.24
CA VAL A 194 -16.25 0.48 1.71
C VAL A 194 -17.62 0.25 2.38
N LEU A 195 -18.17 1.23 3.10
CA LEU A 195 -19.52 1.14 3.65
C LEU A 195 -20.58 1.11 2.55
N LEU A 196 -20.45 2.00 1.56
CA LEU A 196 -21.38 2.05 0.44
C LEU A 196 -21.30 0.78 -0.41
N TYR A 197 -20.10 0.28 -0.67
CA TYR A 197 -19.86 -1.00 -1.30
C TYR A 197 -20.63 -2.13 -0.59
N ALA A 198 -20.45 -2.26 0.72
CA ALA A 198 -21.07 -3.33 1.48
C ALA A 198 -22.60 -3.23 1.47
N SER A 199 -23.14 -2.01 1.45
CA SER A 199 -24.58 -1.74 1.33
C SER A 199 -25.17 -2.06 -0.05
N MET A 200 -24.32 -2.19 -1.08
CA MET A 200 -24.73 -2.44 -2.47
C MET A 200 -24.57 -3.92 -2.84
N TYR A 201 -23.44 -4.55 -2.49
CA TYR A 201 -23.09 -5.87 -3.02
C TYR A 201 -23.19 -7.03 -2.02
N HIS A 202 -23.07 -6.75 -0.72
CA HIS A 202 -23.32 -7.72 0.37
C HIS A 202 -22.48 -9.02 0.32
N ASP A 203 -21.35 -9.03 -0.38
CA ASP A 203 -20.52 -10.22 -0.63
C ASP A 203 -19.19 -10.25 0.15
N VAL A 204 -18.75 -9.12 0.71
CA VAL A 204 -17.65 -9.08 1.68
C VAL A 204 -18.19 -8.78 3.07
N THR A 205 -17.85 -9.63 4.04
CA THR A 205 -18.45 -9.61 5.37
C THR A 205 -17.77 -8.65 6.33
N VAL A 206 -16.44 -8.51 6.28
CA VAL A 206 -15.71 -7.64 7.21
C VAL A 206 -15.44 -6.30 6.56
N ILE A 207 -15.99 -5.23 7.16
CA ILE A 207 -15.81 -3.86 6.70
C ILE A 207 -15.21 -3.03 7.83
N VAL A 208 -14.06 -2.42 7.58
CA VAL A 208 -13.35 -1.58 8.55
C VAL A 208 -13.36 -0.14 8.06
N ASN A 209 -14.08 0.71 8.78
CA ASN A 209 -14.09 2.15 8.54
C ASN A 209 -13.13 2.85 9.52
N ILE A 210 -12.04 3.40 8.99
CA ILE A 210 -11.06 4.18 9.74
C ILE A 210 -11.31 5.66 9.48
N SER A 211 -11.87 6.36 10.47
CA SER A 211 -12.08 7.83 10.42
C SER A 211 -12.92 8.33 9.23
N GLY A 212 -13.78 7.49 8.67
CA GLY A 212 -14.73 7.88 7.64
C GLY A 212 -15.87 8.73 8.20
N ARG A 213 -16.21 9.80 7.47
CA ARG A 213 -17.24 10.74 7.87
C ARG A 213 -18.64 10.16 7.74
N PHE A 214 -19.37 10.16 8.85
CA PHE A 214 -20.76 9.72 8.90
C PHE A 214 -21.79 10.78 8.47
N ALA A 215 -21.46 12.07 8.60
CA ALA A 215 -22.28 13.17 8.10
C ALA A 215 -21.51 13.86 6.97
N LEU A 216 -21.93 13.64 5.72
CA LEU A 216 -21.22 14.13 4.52
C LEU A 216 -21.57 15.58 4.18
N GLU A 217 -22.74 16.04 4.63
CA GLU A 217 -23.25 17.41 4.56
C GLU A 217 -22.48 18.38 5.47
N GLU A 218 -21.90 17.87 6.56
CA GLU A 218 -21.18 18.69 7.52
C GLU A 218 -19.79 19.12 7.03
N GLY A 219 -19.40 20.34 7.40
CA GLY A 219 -18.07 20.90 7.11
C GLY A 219 -17.83 21.30 5.66
N ILE A 220 -18.83 21.22 4.78
CA ILE A 220 -18.72 21.65 3.37
C ILE A 220 -18.51 23.16 3.28
N GLU A 221 -19.21 23.96 4.08
CA GLU A 221 -19.06 25.43 4.08
C GLU A 221 -17.62 25.85 4.42
N GLY A 222 -16.98 25.19 5.38
CA GLY A 222 -15.58 25.47 5.74
C GLY A 222 -14.60 25.23 4.60
N ARG A 223 -14.97 24.39 3.62
CA ARG A 223 -14.14 24.02 2.48
C ARG A 223 -14.48 24.79 1.21
N LEU A 224 -15.76 25.01 0.92
CA LEU A 224 -16.24 25.66 -0.30
C LEU A 224 -16.57 27.15 -0.11
N GLY A 225 -16.59 27.60 1.14
CA GLY A 225 -16.98 28.95 1.54
C GLY A 225 -18.48 29.11 1.75
N LYS A 226 -18.85 30.27 2.31
CA LYS A 226 -20.25 30.67 2.49
C LYS A 226 -21.00 30.67 1.17
N ASN A 227 -22.30 30.38 1.23
CA ASN A 227 -23.21 30.40 0.08
C ASN A 227 -22.77 29.50 -1.08
N PHE A 228 -22.00 28.43 -0.80
CA PHE A 228 -21.48 27.53 -1.84
C PHE A 228 -22.58 26.95 -2.73
N LEU A 229 -23.76 26.62 -2.16
CA LEU A 229 -24.91 26.12 -2.93
C LEU A 229 -25.40 27.13 -3.98
N GLN A 230 -25.42 28.42 -3.65
CA GLN A 230 -25.87 29.47 -4.57
C GLN A 230 -24.83 29.68 -5.67
N ARG A 231 -23.55 29.73 -5.28
CA ARG A 231 -22.42 29.90 -6.22
C ARG A 231 -22.33 28.74 -7.21
N ILE A 232 -22.37 27.50 -6.72
CA ILE A 232 -22.28 26.32 -7.60
C ILE A 232 -23.50 26.19 -8.51
N LYS A 233 -24.70 26.57 -8.05
CA LYS A 233 -25.92 26.56 -8.89
C LYS A 233 -25.86 27.64 -9.98
N LYS A 234 -25.20 28.76 -9.72
CA LYS A 234 -25.03 29.85 -10.69
C LYS A 234 -23.95 29.53 -11.72
N ASP A 235 -22.80 29.06 -11.26
CA ASP A 235 -21.58 28.96 -12.07
C ASP A 235 -21.33 27.51 -12.57
N GLY A 236 -22.08 26.52 -12.08
CA GLY A 236 -21.95 25.09 -12.38
C GLY A 236 -20.82 24.38 -11.62
N TYR A 237 -19.87 25.14 -11.06
CA TYR A 237 -18.72 24.61 -10.34
C TYR A 237 -18.16 25.61 -9.31
N ILE A 238 -17.31 25.09 -8.42
CA ILE A 238 -16.46 25.88 -7.52
C ILE A 238 -15.03 25.38 -7.64
N ASP A 239 -14.09 26.29 -7.95
CA ASP A 239 -12.67 26.01 -7.87
C ASP A 239 -12.17 26.22 -6.45
N VAL A 240 -11.69 25.15 -5.82
CA VAL A 240 -11.06 25.20 -4.50
C VAL A 240 -9.60 25.59 -4.67
N ARG A 241 -9.17 26.55 -3.84
CA ARG A 241 -7.83 27.11 -3.84
C ARG A 241 -7.25 27.06 -2.43
N ASN A 242 -5.96 26.81 -2.33
CA ASN A 242 -5.26 26.79 -1.04
C ASN A 242 -5.08 28.22 -0.47
N LYS A 243 -4.51 28.34 0.73
CA LYS A 243 -4.24 29.63 1.39
C LYS A 243 -3.36 30.59 0.57
N LYS A 244 -2.61 30.09 -0.41
CA LYS A 244 -1.76 30.87 -1.34
C LYS A 244 -2.49 31.22 -2.65
N GLY A 245 -3.79 30.90 -2.77
CA GLY A 245 -4.60 31.14 -3.97
C GLY A 245 -4.37 30.14 -5.12
N LYS A 246 -3.49 29.14 -4.93
CA LYS A 246 -3.22 28.12 -5.95
C LYS A 246 -4.41 27.19 -6.08
N PHE A 247 -4.82 26.94 -7.33
CA PHE A 247 -5.86 25.95 -7.64
C PHE A 247 -5.48 24.56 -7.09
N GLU A 248 -6.46 23.90 -6.49
CA GLU A 248 -6.29 22.56 -5.94
C GLU A 248 -7.16 21.53 -6.66
N TYR A 249 -8.47 21.79 -6.78
CA TYR A 249 -9.42 20.93 -7.47
C TYR A 249 -10.73 21.69 -7.74
N ARG A 250 -11.55 21.13 -8.64
CA ARG A 250 -12.88 21.65 -8.98
C ARG A 250 -13.97 20.79 -8.35
N VAL A 251 -14.99 21.43 -7.80
CA VAL A 251 -16.23 20.79 -7.36
C VAL A 251 -17.31 21.14 -8.36
N THR A 252 -17.83 20.17 -9.10
CA THR A 252 -18.99 20.36 -9.99
C THR A 252 -20.29 20.21 -9.20
N GLU A 253 -21.39 20.77 -9.73
CA GLU A 253 -22.71 20.60 -9.13
C GLU A 253 -23.08 19.11 -8.99
N GLU A 254 -22.82 18.31 -10.01
CA GLU A 254 -23.03 16.85 -10.01
C GLU A 254 -22.26 16.18 -8.87
N SER A 255 -20.97 16.46 -8.76
CA SER A 255 -20.09 15.89 -7.73
C SER A 255 -20.55 16.25 -6.31
N LEU A 256 -21.01 17.49 -6.12
CA LEU A 256 -21.56 17.93 -4.85
C LEU A 256 -22.90 17.24 -4.53
N ARG A 257 -23.78 17.09 -5.52
CA ARG A 257 -25.06 16.37 -5.35
C ARG A 257 -24.86 14.89 -5.03
N ASP A 258 -23.90 14.22 -5.66
CA ASP A 258 -23.57 12.83 -5.31
C ASP A 258 -23.14 12.71 -3.84
N ARG A 259 -22.25 13.60 -3.37
CA ARG A 259 -21.86 13.65 -1.95
C ARG A 259 -23.06 13.85 -1.03
N LEU A 260 -23.90 14.85 -1.31
CA LEU A 260 -25.04 15.20 -0.46
C LEU A 260 -26.15 14.15 -0.47
N SER A 261 -26.25 13.35 -1.53
CA SER A 261 -27.21 12.24 -1.65
C SER A 261 -26.65 10.90 -1.15
N THR A 262 -25.41 10.87 -0.65
CA THR A 262 -24.80 9.68 -0.08
C THR A 262 -25.10 9.64 1.41
N ASP A 263 -26.05 8.80 1.80
CA ASP A 263 -26.43 8.62 3.20
C ASP A 263 -25.67 7.42 3.80
N THR A 264 -24.57 7.72 4.50
CA THR A 264 -23.73 6.70 5.14
C THR A 264 -24.43 6.03 6.32
N LEU A 265 -25.42 6.67 6.96
CA LEU A 265 -26.21 6.04 8.02
C LEU A 265 -27.10 4.95 7.44
N LEU A 266 -27.84 5.26 6.39
CA LEU A 266 -28.67 4.28 5.69
C LEU A 266 -27.82 3.14 5.12
N SER A 267 -26.70 3.45 4.48
CA SER A 267 -25.76 2.41 4.01
C SER A 267 -25.27 1.53 5.16
N SER A 268 -24.88 2.09 6.31
CA SER A 268 -24.46 1.28 7.46
C SER A 268 -25.58 0.38 8.00
N ARG A 269 -26.84 0.85 7.91
CA ARG A 269 -28.02 0.12 8.40
C ARG A 269 -28.46 -0.99 7.46
N SER A 270 -28.20 -0.89 6.17
CA SER A 270 -28.52 -1.95 5.20
C SER A 270 -27.46 -3.04 5.14
N ILE A 271 -26.24 -2.78 5.62
CA ILE A 271 -25.21 -3.82 5.79
C ILE A 271 -25.76 -4.92 6.72
N SER A 272 -25.66 -6.18 6.25
CA SER A 272 -26.11 -7.38 6.95
C SER A 272 -25.60 -7.44 8.39
N LYS A 273 -26.41 -7.97 9.31
CA LYS A 273 -26.02 -8.10 10.72
C LYS A 273 -24.78 -8.96 10.91
N GLY A 274 -24.52 -9.92 10.01
CA GLY A 274 -23.30 -10.76 10.05
C GLY A 274 -22.01 -10.00 9.76
N CYS A 275 -22.09 -8.78 9.24
CA CYS A 275 -20.95 -7.90 8.95
C CYS A 275 -20.66 -6.90 10.09
N ARG A 276 -21.52 -6.86 11.12
CA ARG A 276 -21.36 -5.97 12.27
C ARG A 276 -20.62 -6.74 13.34
N GLY A 277 -19.49 -6.22 13.81
CA GLY A 277 -18.76 -6.83 14.94
C GLY A 277 -19.73 -7.10 16.09
N SER A 278 -19.83 -8.35 16.51
CA SER A 278 -20.50 -8.72 17.75
C SER A 278 -19.65 -8.15 18.89
N HIS A 279 -20.09 -7.03 19.46
CA HIS A 279 -19.64 -6.61 20.77
C HIS A 279 -20.30 -7.47 21.86
#